data_AF-A0A417YGS0-F1
#
_entry.id   AF-A0A417YGS0-F1
#
_cell.length_a   1.000
_cell.length_b   1.000
_cell.length_c   1.000
_cell.angle_alpha   90.00
_cell.angle_beta   90.00
_cell.angle_gamma   90.00
#
_symmetry.space_group_name_H-M   'P 1'
#
loop_
_entity.id
_entity.type
_entity.pdbx_description
1 polymer ?
#
loop_
_entity_poly.entity_id
_entity_poly.type
_entity_poly.pdbx_seq_one_letter_code
_entity_poly.pdbx_strand_id
1 'polypeptide(L)'
;MDTTSMNPKGHVKLELYDESGVFFTKEKKNLVVTSSNEIVANMMSNPAKTSRLRQQDVGDTPVTANENGMFVLELSTKENQKRTVSQDVLSTNTETLFNILDLKSITEILEVKVGEEILTVDEEVFLLDAQEGILEFKEAPKSPIQVKFYEYVDEQVSIIRGTEKVLVDGQEWKRGLTPNHADKVYAVNYKTGEVYFQEVVSKAQVTYDITKHYGLSFMGLGGKPEGHPENQPVSFSQTDKALTRMDNEFENARMPILYPAVVEQGKPELEVLPTKRIEQEDLVFTHTAEQAGADVELEVQTGNKKILEIISATKTVEDPNNQGETIQTDLIVDEDIVLNGNQVIVLRGEVAEGDTFEVHFKLQSNNLHLNYQLAMAPIVELVSVVHEDAATNTVTAYQIQDRGMRIGSGDVWMMNANAGVLQFSSDPSNGVPVHTPGQLTIEYKVNSGTVVKFTADFPKGVPGPVTLEKTDSFTSLGETTFILSDVVNKDGEGNFLIESVTRNGVDETFTVHPDGTRIDVDNVASGDIIAVTFKYSKKAHNIYQVAMFDEKDSTNSKMFNISGIGPVTKDENTGMRITWSVTF
;
A
#
# COMPACT_ATOMS: atom_id res chain seq x y z
N MET A 1 18.08 -17.44 12.84
CA MET A 1 18.28 -16.72 11.56
C MET A 1 19.11 -15.49 11.85
N ASP A 2 20.13 -15.23 11.03
CA ASP A 2 20.91 -13.99 11.13
C ASP A 2 20.03 -12.84 10.60
N THR A 3 19.61 -11.96 11.50
CA THR A 3 18.63 -10.88 11.25
C THR A 3 19.24 -9.69 10.50
N THR A 4 20.56 -9.69 10.30
CA THR A 4 21.31 -8.56 9.73
C THR A 4 21.36 -8.56 8.20
N SER A 5 20.99 -9.67 7.55
CA SER A 5 21.02 -9.81 6.08
C SER A 5 19.68 -9.57 5.39
N MET A 6 18.58 -9.37 6.13
CA MET A 6 17.25 -9.09 5.56
C MET A 6 17.08 -7.58 5.46
N ASN A 7 16.82 -7.06 4.25
CA ASN A 7 16.58 -5.64 3.98
C ASN A 7 15.08 -5.40 3.76
N PRO A 8 14.25 -5.48 4.82
CA PRO A 8 12.81 -5.41 4.68
C PRO A 8 12.37 -4.06 4.11
N LYS A 9 11.42 -4.10 3.21
CA LYS A 9 10.71 -2.94 2.65
C LYS A 9 9.28 -2.97 3.13
N GLY A 10 8.65 -1.80 3.25
CA GLY A 10 7.25 -1.76 3.63
C GLY A 10 6.47 -0.82 2.74
N HIS A 11 5.22 -1.20 2.55
CA HIS A 11 4.29 -0.56 1.66
C HIS A 11 2.97 -0.38 2.41
N VAL A 12 2.45 0.84 2.35
CA VAL A 12 1.19 1.21 2.99
C VAL A 12 0.22 1.60 1.88
N LYS A 13 -1.02 1.14 1.99
CA LYS A 13 -2.16 1.48 1.14
C LYS A 13 -3.30 1.98 2.02
N LEU A 14 -3.94 3.07 1.62
CA LEU A 14 -5.16 3.60 2.21
C LEU A 14 -6.27 3.54 1.16
N GLU A 15 -7.45 3.12 1.59
CA GLU A 15 -8.67 3.09 0.80
C GLU A 15 -9.78 3.82 1.57
N LEU A 16 -10.54 4.70 0.90
CA LEU A 16 -11.81 5.20 1.44
C LEU A 16 -12.96 4.52 0.72
N TYR A 17 -13.99 4.16 1.48
CA TYR A 17 -15.13 3.44 0.94
C TYR A 17 -16.44 3.92 1.57
N ASP A 18 -17.53 3.77 0.83
CA ASP A 18 -18.90 4.00 1.29
C ASP A 18 -19.78 2.79 0.95
N GLU A 19 -21.10 2.97 0.92
CA GLU A 19 -22.05 1.89 0.58
C GLU A 19 -21.93 1.41 -0.88
N SER A 20 -21.34 2.24 -1.76
CA SER A 20 -21.09 1.92 -3.16
C SER A 20 -19.74 1.23 -3.40
N GLY A 21 -18.89 1.12 -2.37
CA GLY A 21 -17.57 0.50 -2.43
C GLY A 21 -16.41 1.48 -2.28
N VAL A 22 -15.21 1.06 -2.70
CA VAL A 22 -13.98 1.89 -2.62
C VAL A 22 -14.01 2.96 -3.70
N PHE A 23 -13.97 4.24 -3.29
CA PHE A 23 -13.95 5.38 -4.22
C PHE A 23 -12.62 6.14 -4.23
N PHE A 24 -11.75 5.89 -3.25
CA PHE A 24 -10.43 6.52 -3.17
C PHE A 24 -9.37 5.51 -2.76
N THR A 25 -8.19 5.59 -3.35
CA THR A 25 -7.03 4.76 -2.99
C THR A 25 -5.75 5.59 -3.05
N LYS A 26 -4.86 5.40 -2.08
CA LYS A 26 -3.54 6.03 -2.04
C LYS A 26 -2.49 5.07 -1.48
N GLU A 27 -1.35 4.98 -2.15
CA GLU A 27 -0.28 4.03 -1.83
C GLU A 27 1.06 4.73 -1.64
N LYS A 28 1.90 4.21 -0.73
CA LYS A 28 3.28 4.66 -0.54
C LYS A 28 4.21 3.50 -0.19
N LYS A 29 5.27 3.35 -0.98
CA LYS A 29 6.26 2.26 -0.90
C LYS A 29 7.54 2.70 -0.17
N ASN A 30 8.33 1.73 0.29
CA ASN A 30 9.65 1.89 0.92
C ASN A 30 9.67 2.67 2.24
N LEU A 31 8.66 2.49 3.09
CA LEU A 31 8.51 3.22 4.35
C LEU A 31 9.16 2.55 5.57
N VAL A 32 9.95 1.48 5.40
CA VAL A 32 10.38 0.67 6.55
C VAL A 32 11.48 1.34 7.39
N VAL A 33 11.20 1.36 8.69
CA VAL A 33 12.11 1.74 9.78
C VAL A 33 12.92 0.52 10.19
N THR A 34 14.15 0.73 10.64
CA THR A 34 15.13 -0.27 11.12
C THR A 34 14.60 -1.31 12.12
N SER A 35 13.45 -1.10 12.77
CA SER A 35 12.85 -1.98 13.79
C SER A 35 11.91 -3.09 13.24
N SER A 36 11.58 -3.11 11.95
CA SER A 36 10.66 -4.12 11.38
C SER A 36 11.18 -5.57 11.53
N ASN A 37 12.49 -5.78 11.46
CA ASN A 37 13.12 -7.08 11.67
C ASN A 37 12.95 -7.59 13.11
N GLU A 38 13.12 -6.72 14.12
CA GLU A 38 12.96 -7.10 15.53
C GLU A 38 11.49 -7.40 15.88
N ILE A 39 10.56 -6.64 15.32
CA ILE A 39 9.13 -6.82 15.57
C ILE A 39 8.64 -8.15 14.99
N VAL A 40 9.00 -8.47 13.75
CA VAL A 40 8.64 -9.73 13.10
C VAL A 40 9.36 -10.91 13.76
N ALA A 41 10.64 -10.76 14.13
CA ALA A 41 11.36 -11.77 14.89
C ALA A 41 10.69 -12.04 16.25
N ASN A 42 10.23 -11.01 16.94
CA ASN A 42 9.49 -11.15 18.20
C ASN A 42 8.13 -11.84 18.00
N MET A 43 7.40 -11.53 16.92
CA MET A 43 6.15 -12.23 16.56
C MET A 43 6.37 -13.73 16.36
N MET A 44 7.43 -14.10 15.63
CA MET A 44 7.79 -15.50 15.38
C MET A 44 8.38 -16.20 16.61
N SER A 45 8.91 -15.45 17.58
CA SER A 45 9.56 -16.01 18.78
C SER A 45 8.60 -16.47 19.86
N ASN A 46 7.36 -15.97 19.88
CA ASN A 46 6.35 -16.36 20.87
C ASN A 46 4.92 -16.43 20.29
N PRO A 47 4.64 -17.44 19.45
CA PRO A 47 3.34 -17.61 18.79
C PRO A 47 2.18 -17.92 19.75
N ALA A 48 2.46 -18.27 21.02
CA ALA A 48 1.44 -18.60 22.02
C ALA A 48 0.99 -17.41 22.89
N LYS A 49 1.63 -16.24 22.76
CA LYS A 49 1.20 -15.05 23.52
C LYS A 49 -0.21 -14.64 23.06
N THR A 50 -1.01 -14.04 23.95
CA THR A 50 -2.37 -13.56 23.65
C THR A 50 -2.62 -12.16 24.21
N SER A 51 -3.49 -11.36 23.60
CA SER A 51 -3.96 -10.05 24.07
C SER A 51 -5.47 -10.05 24.29
N ARG A 52 -5.96 -9.22 25.22
CA ARG A 52 -7.39 -9.04 25.51
C ARG A 52 -7.87 -7.72 24.93
N LEU A 53 -8.94 -7.75 24.13
CA LEU A 53 -9.47 -6.57 23.43
C LEU A 53 -10.95 -6.42 23.74
N ARG A 54 -11.43 -5.18 23.95
CA ARG A 54 -12.86 -4.87 24.09
C ARG A 54 -13.44 -4.41 22.76
N GLN A 55 -14.53 -5.05 22.34
CA GLN A 55 -15.32 -4.81 21.13
C GLN A 55 -16.72 -4.31 21.48
N GLN A 56 -17.35 -3.65 20.51
CA GLN A 56 -18.74 -3.22 20.59
C GLN A 56 -19.41 -3.32 19.21
N ASP A 57 -20.54 -4.00 19.15
CA ASP A 57 -21.38 -4.12 17.97
C ASP A 57 -22.73 -3.45 18.20
N VAL A 58 -23.30 -2.83 17.16
CA VAL A 58 -24.64 -2.23 17.19
C VAL A 58 -25.39 -2.67 15.94
N GLY A 59 -26.62 -3.15 16.10
CA GLY A 59 -27.43 -3.55 14.96
C GLY A 59 -28.85 -3.97 15.31
N ASP A 60 -29.59 -4.29 14.25
CA ASP A 60 -30.95 -4.82 14.32
C ASP A 60 -30.90 -6.33 14.06
N THR A 61 -31.79 -7.09 14.69
CA THR A 61 -32.01 -8.48 14.30
C THR A 61 -32.83 -8.56 13.00
N PRO A 62 -32.62 -9.58 12.15
CA PRO A 62 -33.45 -9.82 10.97
C PRO A 62 -34.95 -9.95 11.31
N VAL A 63 -35.83 -9.67 10.34
CA VAL A 63 -37.29 -9.84 10.52
C VAL A 63 -37.73 -11.31 10.50
N THR A 64 -36.84 -12.23 10.15
CA THR A 64 -37.08 -13.68 10.11
C THR A 64 -36.26 -14.38 11.18
N ALA A 65 -36.91 -15.25 11.95
CA ALA A 65 -36.25 -16.10 12.92
C ALA A 65 -35.38 -17.20 12.26
N ASN A 66 -34.39 -17.69 12.99
CA ASN A 66 -33.56 -18.82 12.58
C ASN A 66 -34.31 -20.17 12.72
N GLU A 67 -33.63 -21.28 12.40
CA GLU A 67 -34.19 -22.64 12.47
C GLU A 67 -34.72 -23.05 13.87
N ASN A 68 -34.29 -22.36 14.94
CA ASN A 68 -34.75 -22.59 16.30
C ASN A 68 -35.87 -21.62 16.74
N GLY A 69 -36.38 -20.79 15.82
CA GLY A 69 -37.40 -19.79 16.13
C GLY A 69 -36.89 -18.56 16.87
N MET A 70 -35.57 -18.28 16.81
CA MET A 70 -34.93 -17.17 17.51
C MET A 70 -34.46 -16.08 16.54
N PHE A 71 -34.48 -14.83 16.98
CA PHE A 71 -33.93 -13.69 16.22
C PHE A 71 -32.47 -13.47 16.62
N VAL A 72 -31.57 -13.36 15.65
CA VAL A 72 -30.12 -13.42 15.88
C VAL A 72 -29.47 -12.10 15.50
N LEU A 73 -28.68 -11.54 16.41
CA LEU A 73 -27.69 -10.52 16.09
C LEU A 73 -26.32 -11.20 16.01
N GLU A 74 -25.66 -11.11 14.86
CA GLU A 74 -24.31 -11.62 14.69
C GLU A 74 -23.28 -10.58 15.14
N LEU A 75 -22.36 -10.99 16.02
CA LEU A 75 -21.21 -10.19 16.39
C LEU A 75 -20.19 -10.14 15.24
N SER A 76 -19.48 -9.02 15.13
CA SER A 76 -18.49 -8.78 14.08
C SER A 76 -17.27 -9.70 14.20
N THR A 77 -16.97 -10.18 15.41
CA THR A 77 -15.90 -11.14 15.67
C THR A 77 -16.48 -12.50 16.05
N LYS A 78 -16.14 -13.54 15.29
CA LYS A 78 -16.54 -14.93 15.56
C LYS A 78 -15.41 -15.90 15.23
N GLU A 79 -15.21 -16.88 16.11
CA GLU A 79 -14.22 -17.94 15.93
C GLU A 79 -14.68 -18.92 14.84
N ASN A 80 -15.98 -19.22 14.84
CA ASN A 80 -16.60 -20.17 13.93
C ASN A 80 -17.87 -19.64 13.29
N GLN A 81 -18.26 -20.26 12.18
CA GLN A 81 -19.59 -20.12 11.62
C GLN A 81 -20.21 -21.49 11.37
N LYS A 82 -21.54 -21.56 11.43
CA LYS A 82 -22.28 -22.78 11.08
C LYS A 82 -22.49 -22.81 9.56
N ARG A 83 -22.10 -23.92 8.92
CA ARG A 83 -22.29 -24.13 7.48
C ARG A 83 -23.05 -25.42 7.24
N THR A 84 -23.81 -25.46 6.16
CA THR A 84 -24.45 -26.68 5.64
C THR A 84 -24.04 -26.85 4.20
N VAL A 85 -23.53 -28.03 3.85
CA VAL A 85 -23.16 -28.37 2.48
C VAL A 85 -23.88 -29.64 2.07
N SER A 86 -24.17 -29.75 0.77
CA SER A 86 -24.83 -30.92 0.21
C SER A 86 -24.10 -31.39 -1.03
N GLN A 87 -23.99 -32.71 -1.18
CA GLN A 87 -23.43 -33.36 -2.34
C GLN A 87 -24.40 -34.42 -2.84
N ASP A 88 -24.80 -34.32 -4.10
CA ASP A 88 -25.61 -35.34 -4.74
C ASP A 88 -24.80 -36.63 -4.94
N VAL A 89 -25.44 -37.76 -4.66
CA VAL A 89 -24.87 -39.10 -4.84
C VAL A 89 -25.84 -39.95 -5.63
N LEU A 90 -25.34 -40.64 -6.65
CA LEU A 90 -26.14 -41.55 -7.46
C LEU A 90 -26.55 -42.79 -6.63
N SER A 91 -27.76 -43.29 -6.87
CA SER A 91 -28.28 -44.49 -6.20
C SER A 91 -27.48 -45.77 -6.50
N THR A 92 -26.60 -45.74 -7.50
CA THR A 92 -25.68 -46.83 -7.87
C THR A 92 -24.28 -46.68 -7.28
N ASN A 93 -24.00 -45.62 -6.50
CA ASN A 93 -22.66 -45.33 -5.97
C ASN A 93 -22.10 -46.48 -5.13
N THR A 94 -20.84 -46.85 -5.33
CA THR A 94 -20.15 -47.89 -4.54
C THR A 94 -19.04 -47.34 -3.66
N GLU A 95 -18.71 -46.06 -3.80
CA GLU A 95 -17.64 -45.42 -3.05
C GLU A 95 -18.08 -45.11 -1.61
N THR A 96 -17.18 -45.30 -0.67
CA THR A 96 -17.36 -44.95 0.76
C THR A 96 -16.60 -43.70 1.16
N LEU A 97 -15.60 -43.28 0.37
CA LEU A 97 -14.74 -42.13 0.66
C LEU A 97 -15.14 -40.96 -0.24
N PHE A 98 -15.42 -39.82 0.39
CA PHE A 98 -15.89 -38.61 -0.28
C PHE A 98 -15.03 -37.42 0.12
N ASN A 99 -14.51 -36.72 -0.87
CA ASN A 99 -14.04 -35.35 -0.69
C ASN A 99 -15.19 -34.42 -1.12
N ILE A 100 -15.80 -33.75 -0.15
CA ILE A 100 -16.85 -32.77 -0.40
C ILE A 100 -16.17 -31.40 -0.52
N LEU A 101 -16.02 -30.88 -1.74
CA LEU A 101 -15.22 -29.67 -2.04
C LEU A 101 -15.55 -28.44 -1.17
N ASP A 102 -16.81 -28.31 -0.76
CA ASP A 102 -17.30 -27.19 0.06
C ASP A 102 -17.26 -27.49 1.57
N LEU A 103 -16.92 -28.70 1.98
CA LEU A 103 -16.69 -29.07 3.36
C LEU A 103 -15.20 -28.84 3.65
N LYS A 104 -14.82 -27.76 4.33
CA LYS A 104 -13.40 -27.50 4.63
C LYS A 104 -13.25 -26.75 5.93
N SER A 105 -12.04 -26.78 6.50
CA SER A 105 -11.71 -26.11 7.77
C SER A 105 -12.71 -26.46 8.90
N ILE A 106 -13.07 -27.74 8.99
CA ILE A 106 -14.07 -28.24 9.93
C ILE A 106 -13.49 -28.23 11.35
N THR A 107 -14.24 -27.66 12.29
CA THR A 107 -13.91 -27.72 13.72
C THR A 107 -14.74 -28.76 14.46
N GLU A 108 -15.97 -28.97 14.01
CA GLU A 108 -16.91 -29.90 14.61
C GLU A 108 -18.02 -30.20 13.61
N ILE A 109 -18.33 -31.48 13.43
CA ILE A 109 -19.50 -31.92 12.65
C ILE A 109 -20.71 -31.95 13.59
N LEU A 110 -21.76 -31.26 13.18
CA LEU A 110 -23.00 -31.17 13.95
C LEU A 110 -24.01 -32.24 13.53
N GLU A 111 -24.11 -32.52 12.24
CA GLU A 111 -25.07 -33.47 11.67
C GLU A 111 -24.57 -33.95 10.31
N VAL A 112 -24.67 -35.25 10.04
CA VAL A 112 -24.51 -35.83 8.70
C VAL A 112 -25.79 -36.57 8.34
N LYS A 113 -26.35 -36.25 7.17
CA LYS A 113 -27.54 -36.89 6.61
C LYS A 113 -27.23 -37.54 5.28
N VAL A 114 -27.82 -38.71 5.03
CA VAL A 114 -27.87 -39.37 3.72
C VAL A 114 -29.33 -39.55 3.36
N GLY A 115 -29.83 -38.75 2.43
CA GLY A 115 -31.28 -38.60 2.23
C GLY A 115 -31.96 -38.05 3.49
N GLU A 116 -32.88 -38.82 4.07
CA GLU A 116 -33.59 -38.48 5.30
C GLU A 116 -32.95 -39.09 6.57
N GLU A 117 -31.99 -40.00 6.40
CA GLU A 117 -31.36 -40.70 7.51
C GLU A 117 -30.22 -39.88 8.12
N ILE A 118 -30.22 -39.72 9.45
CA ILE A 118 -29.14 -39.07 10.20
C ILE A 118 -28.15 -40.13 10.62
N LEU A 119 -26.88 -39.94 10.24
CA LEU A 119 -25.79 -40.85 10.57
C LEU A 119 -25.06 -40.41 11.83
N THR A 120 -24.57 -41.39 12.59
CA THR A 120 -23.76 -41.18 13.79
C THR A 120 -22.30 -40.94 13.41
N VAL A 121 -21.76 -39.77 13.78
CA VAL A 121 -20.35 -39.42 13.56
C VAL A 121 -19.47 -40.31 14.44
N ASP A 122 -18.31 -40.73 13.92
CA ASP A 122 -17.34 -41.65 14.52
C ASP A 122 -17.84 -43.10 14.73
N GLU A 123 -19.01 -43.44 14.18
CA GLU A 123 -19.52 -44.82 14.14
C GLU A 123 -19.95 -45.24 12.73
N GLU A 124 -20.68 -44.38 12.03
CA GLU A 124 -21.25 -44.63 10.70
C GLU A 124 -20.63 -43.71 9.63
N VAL A 125 -20.12 -42.56 10.04
CA VAL A 125 -19.35 -41.63 9.20
C VAL A 125 -18.14 -41.11 9.99
N PHE A 126 -16.97 -41.10 9.35
CA PHE A 126 -15.70 -40.73 9.95
C PHE A 126 -15.12 -39.53 9.22
N LEU A 127 -14.65 -38.54 9.98
CA LEU A 127 -13.89 -37.42 9.43
C LEU A 127 -12.41 -37.82 9.31
N LEU A 128 -11.93 -38.04 8.10
CA LEU A 128 -10.54 -38.41 7.84
C LEU A 128 -9.62 -37.20 7.70
N ASP A 129 -10.11 -36.12 7.08
CA ASP A 129 -9.37 -34.86 6.94
C ASP A 129 -10.31 -33.66 7.12
N ALA A 130 -10.11 -32.93 8.22
CA ALA A 130 -10.90 -31.75 8.58
C ALA A 130 -10.59 -30.52 7.72
N GLN A 131 -9.37 -30.41 7.17
CA GLN A 131 -9.00 -29.29 6.31
C GLN A 131 -9.53 -29.48 4.89
N GLU A 132 -9.40 -30.70 4.36
CA GLU A 132 -9.75 -31.04 2.97
C GLU A 132 -11.16 -31.62 2.81
N GLY A 133 -11.92 -31.80 3.90
CA GLY A 133 -13.33 -32.22 3.80
C GLY A 133 -13.54 -33.69 3.50
N ILE A 134 -12.60 -34.54 3.90
CA ILE A 134 -12.64 -35.96 3.53
C ILE A 134 -13.43 -36.74 4.57
N LEU A 135 -14.56 -37.29 4.15
CA LEU A 135 -15.42 -38.18 4.94
C LEU A 135 -15.32 -39.62 4.43
N GLU A 136 -15.32 -40.57 5.36
CA GLU A 136 -15.48 -42.00 5.08
C GLU A 136 -16.78 -42.50 5.70
N PHE A 137 -17.63 -43.11 4.88
CA PHE A 137 -18.89 -43.71 5.30
C PHE A 137 -18.71 -45.22 5.50
N LYS A 138 -19.27 -45.75 6.58
CA LYS A 138 -19.26 -47.20 6.85
C LYS A 138 -19.97 -48.00 5.75
N GLU A 139 -21.05 -47.45 5.20
CA GLU A 139 -21.75 -47.97 4.04
C GLU A 139 -21.80 -46.91 2.93
N ALA A 140 -21.61 -47.33 1.67
CA ALA A 140 -21.58 -46.42 0.53
C ALA A 140 -22.93 -45.68 0.39
N PRO A 141 -22.97 -44.34 0.52
CA PRO A 141 -24.21 -43.59 0.46
C PRO A 141 -24.88 -43.74 -0.91
N LYS A 142 -26.20 -43.88 -0.91
CA LYS A 142 -27.03 -44.08 -2.11
C LYS A 142 -28.04 -42.95 -2.34
N SER A 143 -27.88 -41.86 -1.60
CA SER A 143 -28.75 -40.69 -1.61
C SER A 143 -27.89 -39.45 -1.30
N PRO A 144 -28.39 -38.24 -1.58
CA PRO A 144 -27.64 -37.01 -1.33
C PRO A 144 -27.12 -36.93 0.09
N ILE A 145 -25.86 -36.55 0.23
CA ILE A 145 -25.22 -36.29 1.51
C ILE A 145 -25.48 -34.84 1.89
N GLN A 146 -25.85 -34.58 3.14
CA GLN A 146 -25.88 -33.24 3.71
C GLN A 146 -25.08 -33.22 5.01
N VAL A 147 -24.17 -32.26 5.13
CA VAL A 147 -23.30 -32.12 6.31
C VAL A 147 -23.52 -30.73 6.90
N LYS A 148 -23.94 -30.67 8.17
CA LYS A 148 -23.94 -29.46 8.98
C LYS A 148 -22.73 -29.48 9.90
N PHE A 149 -21.97 -28.40 9.93
CA PHE A 149 -20.72 -28.34 10.67
C PHE A 149 -20.36 -26.91 11.10
N TYR A 150 -19.41 -26.78 12.02
CA TYR A 150 -18.74 -25.53 12.32
C TYR A 150 -17.46 -25.42 11.50
N GLU A 151 -17.34 -24.34 10.74
CA GLU A 151 -16.15 -23.94 9.97
C GLU A 151 -15.37 -22.89 10.77
N TYR A 152 -14.04 -22.93 10.74
CA TYR A 152 -13.22 -21.83 11.25
C TYR A 152 -13.43 -20.57 10.40
N VAL A 153 -13.72 -19.45 11.05
CA VAL A 153 -13.74 -18.12 10.41
C VAL A 153 -12.44 -17.38 10.71
N ASP A 154 -12.00 -17.41 11.97
CA ASP A 154 -10.73 -16.84 12.42
C ASP A 154 -10.21 -17.63 13.62
N GLU A 155 -9.18 -18.45 13.40
CA GLU A 155 -8.51 -19.27 14.43
C GLU A 155 -7.78 -18.43 15.50
N GLN A 156 -7.60 -17.12 15.26
CA GLN A 156 -6.77 -16.27 16.11
C GLN A 156 -7.57 -15.50 17.15
N VAL A 157 -8.90 -15.59 17.13
CA VAL A 157 -9.80 -14.85 18.02
C VAL A 157 -10.78 -15.78 18.73
N SER A 158 -11.03 -15.52 20.00
CA SER A 158 -12.08 -16.18 20.77
C SER A 158 -12.80 -15.20 21.68
N ILE A 159 -14.12 -15.30 21.80
CA ILE A 159 -14.89 -14.43 22.68
C ILE A 159 -14.68 -14.86 24.13
N ILE A 160 -14.32 -13.92 25.01
CA ILE A 160 -14.17 -14.18 26.44
C ILE A 160 -15.56 -14.28 27.06
N ARG A 161 -15.97 -15.51 27.36
CA ARG A 161 -17.25 -15.81 28.00
C ARG A 161 -17.45 -14.97 29.27
N GLY A 162 -18.60 -14.33 29.43
CA GLY A 162 -18.89 -13.56 30.66
C GLY A 162 -18.65 -12.06 30.56
N THR A 163 -18.05 -11.59 29.47
CA THR A 163 -17.65 -10.18 29.34
C THR A 163 -18.66 -9.34 28.58
N GLU A 164 -19.67 -9.98 27.98
CA GLU A 164 -20.67 -9.31 27.18
C GLU A 164 -21.69 -8.52 28.01
N LYS A 165 -22.07 -7.35 27.50
CA LYS A 165 -23.12 -6.47 28.01
C LYS A 165 -24.01 -6.08 26.86
N VAL A 166 -25.31 -6.39 26.96
CA VAL A 166 -26.32 -6.12 25.93
C VAL A 166 -27.24 -4.99 26.39
N LEU A 167 -27.32 -3.94 25.58
CA LEU A 167 -28.29 -2.86 25.72
C LEU A 167 -29.28 -2.94 24.54
N VAL A 168 -30.58 -2.90 24.79
CA VAL A 168 -31.60 -2.74 23.75
C VAL A 168 -32.40 -1.49 24.09
N ASP A 169 -32.46 -0.54 23.15
CA ASP A 169 -33.05 0.79 23.37
C ASP A 169 -32.54 1.47 24.65
N GLY A 170 -31.23 1.37 24.90
CA GLY A 170 -30.56 1.96 26.06
C GLY A 170 -30.81 1.24 27.40
N GLN A 171 -31.59 0.15 27.42
CA GLN A 171 -31.85 -0.63 28.62
C GLN A 171 -30.97 -1.88 28.66
N GLU A 172 -30.39 -2.17 29.82
CA GLU A 172 -29.55 -3.35 30.02
C GLU A 172 -30.37 -4.62 30.17
N TRP A 173 -30.03 -5.61 29.35
CA TRP A 173 -30.60 -6.94 29.37
C TRP A 173 -29.67 -7.89 30.11
N LYS A 174 -30.22 -8.96 30.67
CA LYS A 174 -29.47 -9.97 31.44
C LYS A 174 -29.23 -11.23 30.62
N ARG A 175 -28.06 -11.85 30.75
CA ARG A 175 -27.79 -13.14 30.11
C ARG A 175 -28.61 -14.25 30.77
N GLY A 176 -29.18 -15.13 29.95
CA GLY A 176 -29.78 -16.40 30.34
C GLY A 176 -29.47 -17.52 29.34
N LEU A 177 -30.01 -18.70 29.61
CA LEU A 177 -29.91 -19.86 28.70
C LEU A 177 -30.93 -19.80 27.56
N THR A 178 -32.06 -19.15 27.82
CA THR A 178 -33.16 -19.00 26.85
C THR A 178 -33.59 -17.54 26.83
N PRO A 179 -33.59 -16.89 25.66
CA PRO A 179 -34.05 -15.51 25.54
C PRO A 179 -35.53 -15.37 25.91
N ASN A 180 -35.85 -14.24 26.56
CA ASN A 180 -37.20 -13.91 27.00
C ASN A 180 -37.33 -12.39 27.03
N HIS A 181 -38.21 -11.82 26.21
CA HIS A 181 -38.39 -10.37 26.08
C HIS A 181 -39.06 -9.76 27.31
N ALA A 182 -40.06 -10.42 27.89
CA ALA A 182 -40.76 -9.93 29.07
C ALA A 182 -39.81 -9.73 30.27
N ASP A 183 -38.82 -10.63 30.41
CA ASP A 183 -37.82 -10.60 31.47
C ASP A 183 -36.50 -9.91 31.07
N LYS A 184 -36.42 -9.37 29.84
CA LYS A 184 -35.23 -8.75 29.24
C LYS A 184 -34.00 -9.66 29.29
N VAL A 185 -34.19 -10.89 28.84
CA VAL A 185 -33.18 -11.96 28.81
C VAL A 185 -32.72 -12.20 27.38
N TYR A 186 -31.41 -12.23 27.17
CA TYR A 186 -30.77 -12.68 25.94
C TYR A 186 -29.96 -13.96 26.19
N ALA A 187 -29.57 -14.65 25.12
CA ALA A 187 -28.62 -15.77 25.17
C ALA A 187 -27.50 -15.54 24.16
N VAL A 188 -26.34 -16.15 24.35
CA VAL A 188 -25.17 -15.98 23.47
C VAL A 188 -24.52 -17.32 23.18
N ASN A 189 -24.22 -17.56 21.91
CA ASN A 189 -23.29 -18.60 21.50
C ASN A 189 -21.91 -17.99 21.26
N TYR A 190 -21.01 -18.18 22.21
CA TYR A 190 -19.65 -17.62 22.14
C TYR A 190 -18.78 -18.22 21.04
N LYS A 191 -19.13 -19.42 20.52
CA LYS A 191 -18.38 -20.07 19.43
C LYS A 191 -18.70 -19.41 18.09
N THR A 192 -19.98 -19.09 17.87
CA THR A 192 -20.47 -18.47 16.62
C THR A 192 -20.61 -16.96 16.67
N GLY A 193 -20.50 -16.35 17.85
CA GLY A 193 -20.76 -14.92 18.05
C GLY A 193 -22.24 -14.55 17.84
N GLU A 194 -23.17 -15.49 18.02
CA GLU A 194 -24.60 -15.23 17.85
C GLU A 194 -25.24 -14.81 19.17
N VAL A 195 -25.91 -13.66 19.18
CA VAL A 195 -26.74 -13.19 20.30
C VAL A 195 -28.21 -13.41 19.96
N TYR A 196 -28.90 -14.20 20.78
CA TYR A 196 -30.27 -14.62 20.53
C TYR A 196 -31.29 -13.78 21.30
N PHE A 197 -32.38 -13.48 20.61
CA PHE A 197 -33.53 -12.71 21.06
C PHE A 197 -34.83 -13.48 20.74
N GLN A 198 -35.84 -13.33 21.61
CA GLN A 198 -37.15 -13.99 21.44
C GLN A 198 -38.01 -13.30 20.36
N GLU A 199 -37.89 -11.98 20.22
CA GLU A 199 -38.57 -11.17 19.21
C GLU A 199 -37.55 -10.31 18.46
N VAL A 200 -37.99 -9.61 17.41
CA VAL A 200 -37.15 -8.67 16.67
C VAL A 200 -36.78 -7.50 17.57
N VAL A 201 -35.48 -7.22 17.69
CA VAL A 201 -34.95 -6.03 18.37
C VAL A 201 -34.25 -5.12 17.38
N SER A 202 -34.37 -3.81 17.60
CA SER A 202 -33.62 -2.80 16.86
C SER A 202 -32.64 -2.07 17.80
N LYS A 203 -31.56 -1.54 17.23
CA LYS A 203 -30.50 -0.79 17.92
C LYS A 203 -29.94 -1.52 19.13
N ALA A 204 -29.86 -2.84 19.06
CA ALA A 204 -29.20 -3.63 20.09
C ALA A 204 -27.69 -3.32 20.05
N GLN A 205 -27.13 -2.97 21.21
CA GLN A 205 -25.71 -2.70 21.41
C GLN A 205 -25.11 -3.78 22.30
N VAL A 206 -24.06 -4.45 21.82
CA VAL A 206 -23.37 -5.52 22.54
C VAL A 206 -21.91 -5.16 22.71
N THR A 207 -21.44 -4.98 23.94
CA THR A 207 -20.02 -4.77 24.27
C THR A 207 -19.45 -6.02 24.89
N TYR A 208 -18.31 -6.53 24.42
CA TYR A 208 -17.71 -7.81 24.88
C TYR A 208 -16.19 -7.79 24.73
N ASP A 209 -15.50 -8.70 25.42
CA ASP A 209 -14.05 -8.86 25.28
C ASP A 209 -13.70 -10.11 24.46
N ILE A 210 -12.60 -10.04 23.73
CA ILE A 210 -12.02 -11.16 22.96
C ILE A 210 -10.58 -11.42 23.39
N THR A 211 -10.15 -12.67 23.29
CA THR A 211 -8.75 -13.07 23.35
C THR A 211 -8.24 -13.19 21.93
N LYS A 212 -7.07 -12.61 21.65
CA LYS A 212 -6.42 -12.67 20.34
C LYS A 212 -4.99 -13.18 20.46
N HIS A 213 -4.57 -14.12 19.61
CA HIS A 213 -3.17 -14.58 19.57
C HIS A 213 -2.21 -13.45 19.13
N TYR A 214 -0.98 -13.44 19.66
CA TYR A 214 -0.08 -12.28 19.67
C TYR A 214 0.53 -11.94 18.32
N GLY A 215 0.45 -10.64 18.00
CA GLY A 215 1.08 -9.98 16.87
C GLY A 215 0.97 -8.46 17.06
N LEU A 216 1.36 -7.66 16.05
CA LEU A 216 0.92 -6.26 15.99
C LEU A 216 -0.61 -6.27 16.00
N SER A 217 -1.20 -5.84 17.11
CA SER A 217 -2.59 -6.15 17.42
C SER A 217 -3.53 -5.04 16.95
N PHE A 218 -3.00 -3.82 16.85
CA PHE A 218 -3.76 -2.64 16.51
C PHE A 218 -3.05 -1.79 15.46
N MET A 219 -3.84 -1.08 14.68
CA MET A 219 -3.40 0.06 13.89
C MET A 219 -4.17 1.29 14.39
N GLY A 220 -3.47 2.37 14.69
CA GLY A 220 -4.05 3.61 15.17
C GLY A 220 -3.88 4.75 14.19
N LEU A 221 -4.75 5.75 14.33
CA LEU A 221 -4.71 7.01 13.58
C LEU A 221 -4.42 8.17 14.52
N GLY A 222 -3.55 9.06 14.07
CA GLY A 222 -3.30 10.34 14.73
C GLY A 222 -3.41 11.51 13.77
N GLY A 223 -3.47 12.71 14.35
CA GLY A 223 -3.37 13.96 13.60
C GLY A 223 -1.97 14.19 13.04
N LYS A 224 -1.82 15.25 12.23
CA LYS A 224 -0.51 15.69 11.74
C LYS A 224 0.45 15.98 12.91
N PRO A 225 1.76 15.71 12.77
CA PRO A 225 2.76 16.17 13.74
C PRO A 225 2.70 17.69 13.94
N GLU A 226 3.04 18.15 15.14
CA GLU A 226 3.10 19.58 15.45
C GLU A 226 4.06 20.31 14.49
N GLY A 227 3.64 21.46 13.97
CA GLY A 227 4.44 22.26 13.02
C GLY A 227 4.49 21.76 11.57
N HIS A 228 3.85 20.63 11.22
CA HIS A 228 3.84 20.13 9.84
C HIS A 228 2.96 21.00 8.90
N PRO A 229 3.47 21.42 7.71
CA PRO A 229 2.74 22.28 6.80
C PRO A 229 1.45 21.62 6.26
N GLU A 230 0.37 22.41 6.18
CA GLU A 230 -0.87 22.00 5.53
C GLU A 230 -0.59 21.50 4.09
N ASN A 231 -1.30 20.45 3.67
CA ASN A 231 -1.27 19.88 2.31
C ASN A 231 0.08 19.27 1.84
N GLN A 232 1.07 19.11 2.72
CA GLN A 232 2.29 18.37 2.40
C GLN A 232 2.17 16.89 2.81
N PRO A 233 2.79 15.93 2.11
CA PRO A 233 2.96 14.58 2.65
C PRO A 233 3.84 14.63 3.91
N VAL A 234 3.53 13.79 4.90
CA VAL A 234 4.44 13.61 6.05
C VAL A 234 5.69 12.88 5.55
N SER A 235 6.85 13.54 5.68
CA SER A 235 8.17 12.94 5.47
C SER A 235 8.75 12.56 6.84
N PHE A 236 9.50 11.47 6.88
CA PHE A 236 10.08 10.97 8.13
C PHE A 236 11.40 11.68 8.41
N SER A 237 11.49 12.38 9.53
CA SER A 237 12.79 12.76 10.10
C SER A 237 13.42 11.55 10.80
N GLN A 238 14.74 11.61 11.07
CA GLN A 238 15.41 10.58 11.88
C GLN A 238 14.85 10.50 13.31
N THR A 239 14.38 11.62 13.85
CA THR A 239 13.74 11.72 15.17
C THR A 239 12.41 10.96 15.24
N ASP A 240 11.64 10.92 14.16
CA ASP A 240 10.36 10.21 14.11
C ASP A 240 10.53 8.68 14.19
N LYS A 241 11.70 8.16 13.79
CA LYS A 241 12.07 6.72 13.89
C LYS A 241 12.22 6.24 15.33
N ALA A 242 12.44 7.16 16.27
CA ALA A 242 12.66 6.84 17.68
C ALA A 242 11.41 7.07 18.54
N LEU A 243 10.32 7.56 17.96
CA LEU A 243 9.07 7.78 18.70
C LEU A 243 8.51 6.44 19.18
N THR A 244 8.19 6.38 20.47
CA THR A 244 7.58 5.21 21.12
C THR A 244 6.08 5.37 21.33
N ARG A 245 5.54 6.57 21.09
CA ARG A 245 4.13 6.93 21.21
C ARG A 245 3.72 7.90 20.11
N MET A 246 2.41 7.97 19.83
CA MET A 246 1.80 8.93 18.91
C MET A 246 1.10 10.01 19.74
N ASP A 247 1.73 11.18 19.87
CA ASP A 247 1.27 12.23 20.78
C ASP A 247 -0.08 12.85 20.39
N ASN A 248 -0.43 12.77 19.10
CA ASN A 248 -1.69 13.29 18.53
C ASN A 248 -2.69 12.17 18.16
N GLU A 249 -2.68 11.05 18.87
CA GLU A 249 -3.62 9.95 18.66
C GLU A 249 -5.07 10.36 19.00
N PHE A 250 -6.04 10.04 18.14
CA PHE A 250 -7.45 10.33 18.45
C PHE A 250 -8.03 9.35 19.46
N GLU A 251 -9.04 9.79 20.20
CA GLU A 251 -9.77 8.92 21.12
C GLU A 251 -10.40 7.74 20.35
N ASN A 252 -10.22 6.51 20.86
CA ASN A 252 -10.68 5.27 20.22
C ASN A 252 -10.15 5.03 18.79
N ALA A 253 -9.06 5.69 18.38
CA ALA A 253 -8.50 5.57 17.05
C ALA A 253 -7.81 4.25 16.75
N ARG A 254 -7.66 3.33 17.73
CA ARG A 254 -6.98 2.05 17.54
C ARG A 254 -7.97 0.99 17.09
N MET A 255 -7.87 0.60 15.82
CA MET A 255 -8.61 -0.53 15.28
C MET A 255 -7.78 -1.81 15.38
N PRO A 256 -8.39 -2.95 15.74
CA PRO A 256 -7.70 -4.23 15.65
C PRO A 256 -7.34 -4.50 14.19
N ILE A 257 -6.16 -5.08 13.97
CA ILE A 257 -5.78 -5.56 12.64
C ILE A 257 -6.58 -6.83 12.31
N LEU A 258 -7.14 -6.95 11.11
CA LEU A 258 -7.77 -8.17 10.59
C LEU A 258 -6.69 -9.22 10.31
N TYR A 259 -6.88 -10.42 10.86
CA TYR A 259 -5.99 -11.58 10.68
C TYR A 259 -6.77 -12.73 10.01
N PRO A 260 -6.10 -13.71 9.36
CA PRO A 260 -4.64 -13.95 9.29
C PRO A 260 -3.91 -12.93 8.41
N ALA A 261 -2.62 -12.68 8.72
CA ALA A 261 -1.78 -11.88 7.84
C ALA A 261 -1.59 -12.62 6.51
N VAL A 262 -1.87 -11.96 5.39
CA VAL A 262 -1.74 -12.60 4.07
C VAL A 262 -0.27 -12.69 3.71
N VAL A 263 0.17 -13.91 3.40
CA VAL A 263 1.53 -14.26 2.99
C VAL A 263 1.50 -14.54 1.48
N GLU A 264 2.05 -13.65 0.67
CA GLU A 264 2.06 -13.82 -0.79
C GLU A 264 3.42 -13.48 -1.42
N GLN A 265 3.63 -13.90 -2.66
CA GLN A 265 4.80 -13.50 -3.43
C GLN A 265 4.67 -12.02 -3.84
N GLY A 266 5.75 -11.25 -3.65
CA GLY A 266 5.75 -9.82 -3.94
C GLY A 266 5.41 -9.49 -5.40
N LYS A 267 4.71 -8.37 -5.61
CA LYS A 267 4.38 -7.87 -6.94
C LYS A 267 5.62 -7.28 -7.62
N PRO A 268 5.74 -7.40 -8.95
CA PRO A 268 6.76 -6.70 -9.72
C PRO A 268 6.53 -5.18 -9.69
N GLU A 269 7.62 -4.43 -9.77
CA GLU A 269 7.63 -2.97 -9.93
C GLU A 269 7.65 -2.61 -11.41
N LEU A 270 6.88 -1.60 -11.80
CA LEU A 270 6.81 -1.10 -13.17
C LEU A 270 7.27 0.35 -13.21
N GLU A 271 8.22 0.65 -14.09
CA GLU A 271 8.74 2.00 -14.29
C GLU A 271 8.75 2.34 -15.78
N VAL A 272 8.28 3.54 -16.11
CA VAL A 272 8.25 4.06 -17.48
C VAL A 272 9.24 5.20 -17.59
N LEU A 273 10.24 5.02 -18.45
CA LEU A 273 11.35 5.95 -18.63
C LEU A 273 11.44 6.41 -20.09
N PRO A 274 11.68 7.70 -20.35
CA PRO A 274 12.00 8.14 -21.70
C PRO A 274 13.40 7.65 -22.11
N THR A 275 13.57 7.35 -23.39
CA THR A 275 14.89 7.02 -23.96
C THR A 275 15.85 8.21 -23.89
N LYS A 276 17.13 7.96 -23.59
CA LYS A 276 18.20 8.97 -23.55
C LYS A 276 18.87 9.11 -24.92
N ARG A 277 19.20 10.34 -25.31
CA ARG A 277 20.00 10.62 -26.52
C ARG A 277 21.47 10.26 -26.32
N ILE A 278 22.17 9.94 -27.40
CA ILE A 278 23.63 9.74 -27.42
C ILE A 278 24.30 11.11 -27.25
N GLU A 279 25.29 11.20 -26.35
CA GLU A 279 26.11 12.39 -26.20
C GLU A 279 27.20 12.45 -27.27
N GLN A 280 27.35 13.62 -27.89
CA GLN A 280 28.15 13.82 -29.10
C GLN A 280 29.29 14.82 -28.85
N GLU A 281 30.39 14.64 -29.57
CA GLU A 281 31.56 15.54 -29.60
C GLU A 281 32.03 15.69 -31.04
N ASP A 282 32.51 16.87 -31.40
CA ASP A 282 33.04 17.12 -32.74
C ASP A 282 34.54 16.82 -32.81
N LEU A 283 34.97 16.18 -33.90
CA LEU A 283 36.39 15.96 -34.22
C LEU A 283 36.69 16.45 -35.64
N VAL A 284 37.78 17.19 -35.78
CA VAL A 284 38.36 17.51 -37.08
C VAL A 284 39.58 16.62 -37.30
N PHE A 285 39.57 15.87 -38.40
CA PHE A 285 40.69 15.04 -38.83
C PHE A 285 41.30 15.63 -40.08
N THR A 286 42.62 15.75 -40.10
CA THR A 286 43.37 16.22 -41.26
C THR A 286 44.34 15.13 -41.70
N HIS A 287 44.37 14.84 -42.99
CA HIS A 287 45.30 13.88 -43.58
C HIS A 287 45.85 14.39 -44.91
N THR A 288 47.15 14.23 -45.13
CA THR A 288 47.79 14.52 -46.42
C THR A 288 48.23 13.22 -47.05
N ALA A 289 47.79 12.95 -48.28
CA ALA A 289 48.08 11.71 -48.98
C ALA A 289 49.57 11.61 -49.33
N GLU A 290 50.22 10.52 -48.89
CA GLU A 290 51.65 10.27 -49.14
C GLU A 290 51.91 9.56 -50.47
N GLN A 291 50.89 8.96 -51.09
CA GLN A 291 50.98 8.25 -52.36
C GLN A 291 49.67 8.40 -53.12
N ALA A 292 49.75 8.41 -54.46
CA ALA A 292 48.56 8.39 -55.30
C ALA A 292 47.88 7.01 -55.28
N GLY A 293 46.55 7.00 -55.28
CA GLY A 293 45.76 5.77 -55.22
C GLY A 293 44.31 5.98 -55.65
N ALA A 294 43.68 4.89 -56.07
CA ALA A 294 42.23 4.85 -56.28
C ALA A 294 41.58 4.27 -55.02
N ASP A 295 40.55 4.93 -54.52
CA ASP A 295 39.80 4.57 -53.31
C ASP A 295 40.71 4.36 -52.08
N VAL A 296 40.94 5.43 -51.32
CA VAL A 296 41.86 5.40 -50.18
C VAL A 296 41.09 5.19 -48.88
N GLU A 297 41.40 4.12 -48.17
CA GLU A 297 40.91 3.87 -46.81
C GLU A 297 41.82 4.56 -45.78
N LEU A 298 41.23 5.37 -44.91
CA LEU A 298 41.94 6.07 -43.84
C LEU A 298 41.34 5.70 -42.48
N GLU A 299 42.20 5.24 -41.57
CA GLU A 299 41.83 5.00 -40.18
C GLU A 299 41.92 6.30 -39.38
N VAL A 300 40.78 6.76 -38.89
CA VAL A 300 40.66 7.97 -38.08
C VAL A 300 41.01 7.64 -36.63
N GLN A 301 42.03 8.30 -36.08
CA GLN A 301 42.45 8.15 -34.69
C GLN A 301 41.45 8.84 -33.75
N THR A 302 40.32 8.18 -33.45
CA THR A 302 39.25 8.73 -32.59
C THR A 302 39.43 8.41 -31.10
N GLY A 303 40.56 7.82 -30.69
CA GLY A 303 40.78 7.39 -29.30
C GLY A 303 39.78 6.35 -28.82
N ASN A 304 39.43 5.37 -29.67
CA ASN A 304 38.42 4.31 -29.45
C ASN A 304 36.96 4.79 -29.36
N LYS A 305 36.66 6.03 -29.78
CA LYS A 305 35.27 6.52 -29.91
C LYS A 305 34.68 6.13 -31.26
N LYS A 306 33.40 5.75 -31.27
CA LYS A 306 32.67 5.44 -32.50
C LYS A 306 32.33 6.73 -33.25
N ILE A 307 32.58 6.77 -34.56
CA ILE A 307 32.06 7.83 -35.44
C ILE A 307 30.56 7.58 -35.66
N LEU A 308 29.74 8.59 -35.39
CA LEU A 308 28.28 8.53 -35.58
C LEU A 308 27.89 9.06 -36.95
N GLU A 309 28.53 10.13 -37.40
CA GLU A 309 28.17 10.87 -38.61
C GLU A 309 29.41 11.63 -39.15
N ILE A 310 29.54 11.69 -40.48
CA ILE A 310 30.43 12.64 -41.16
C ILE A 310 29.62 13.90 -41.42
N ILE A 311 30.01 15.03 -40.81
CA ILE A 311 29.28 16.31 -40.92
C ILE A 311 29.64 16.98 -42.26
N SER A 312 30.92 17.03 -42.56
CA SER A 312 31.47 17.63 -43.77
C SER A 312 32.88 17.11 -44.04
N ALA A 313 33.30 17.22 -45.29
CA ALA A 313 34.66 16.91 -45.69
C ALA A 313 35.10 17.88 -46.79
N THR A 314 36.36 18.28 -46.76
CA THR A 314 36.96 19.13 -47.79
C THR A 314 38.29 18.57 -48.23
N LYS A 315 38.58 18.72 -49.53
CA LYS A 315 39.84 18.37 -50.18
C LYS A 315 40.56 19.65 -50.59
N THR A 316 41.82 19.79 -50.24
CA THR A 316 42.70 20.89 -50.59
C THR A 316 43.85 20.37 -51.45
N VAL A 317 44.00 20.94 -52.64
CA VAL A 317 45.07 20.60 -53.60
C VAL A 317 45.89 21.84 -53.96
N GLU A 318 47.17 21.69 -54.29
CA GLU A 318 47.98 22.81 -54.81
C GLU A 318 47.57 23.12 -56.26
N ASP A 319 47.38 24.40 -56.61
CA ASP A 319 46.97 24.81 -57.95
C ASP A 319 48.09 24.48 -58.96
N PRO A 320 47.87 23.57 -59.92
CA PRO A 320 48.88 23.20 -60.90
C PRO A 320 49.28 24.35 -61.83
N ASN A 321 48.50 25.44 -61.89
CA ASN A 321 48.74 26.59 -62.75
C ASN A 321 49.40 27.77 -62.01
N ASN A 322 49.44 27.74 -60.67
CA ASN A 322 49.92 28.86 -59.86
C ASN A 322 50.63 28.33 -58.59
N GLN A 323 51.94 28.11 -58.70
CA GLN A 323 52.77 27.57 -57.60
C GLN A 323 52.60 28.41 -56.32
N GLY A 324 51.94 27.85 -55.31
CA GLY A 324 51.70 28.47 -54.00
C GLY A 324 50.24 28.83 -53.67
N GLU A 325 49.29 28.71 -54.59
CA GLU A 325 47.85 28.82 -54.27
C GLU A 325 47.22 27.43 -54.08
N THR A 326 46.24 27.30 -53.18
CA THR A 326 45.54 26.03 -52.91
C THR A 326 44.07 26.12 -53.31
N ILE A 327 43.55 25.09 -53.96
CA ILE A 327 42.13 24.95 -54.31
C ILE A 327 41.47 24.03 -53.29
N GLN A 328 40.43 24.53 -52.61
CA GLN A 328 39.60 23.75 -51.70
C GLN A 328 38.29 23.35 -52.40
N THR A 329 37.94 22.07 -52.29
CA THR A 329 36.72 21.48 -52.86
C THR A 329 35.97 20.75 -51.76
N ASP A 330 34.67 21.01 -51.62
CA ASP A 330 33.81 20.25 -50.71
C ASP A 330 33.59 18.84 -51.27
N LEU A 331 33.70 17.82 -50.42
CA LEU A 331 33.41 16.43 -50.75
C LEU A 331 31.98 16.11 -50.34
N ILE A 332 31.26 15.40 -51.20
CA ILE A 332 29.89 14.96 -50.93
C ILE A 332 29.93 13.71 -50.04
N VAL A 333 29.39 13.82 -48.84
CA VAL A 333 29.22 12.66 -47.93
C VAL A 333 28.32 11.62 -48.59
N ASP A 334 28.69 10.35 -48.43
CA ASP A 334 28.09 9.15 -49.04
C ASP A 334 28.42 8.88 -50.52
N GLU A 335 28.89 9.90 -51.25
CA GLU A 335 29.34 9.78 -52.64
C GLU A 335 30.87 9.73 -52.72
N ASP A 336 31.52 10.83 -52.34
CA ASP A 336 32.98 11.03 -52.42
C ASP A 336 33.70 10.54 -51.16
N ILE A 337 33.00 10.51 -50.02
CA ILE A 337 33.53 10.02 -48.74
C ILE A 337 32.46 9.21 -48.02
N VAL A 338 32.80 7.99 -47.60
CA VAL A 338 31.90 7.11 -46.84
C VAL A 338 32.55 6.62 -45.57
N LEU A 339 31.73 6.36 -44.54
CA LEU A 339 32.16 5.65 -43.36
C LEU A 339 32.17 4.14 -43.63
N ASN A 340 33.28 3.47 -43.35
CA ASN A 340 33.41 2.02 -43.37
C ASN A 340 33.67 1.51 -41.94
N GLY A 341 32.63 0.99 -41.29
CA GLY A 341 32.72 0.58 -39.89
C GLY A 341 32.77 1.77 -38.92
N ASN A 342 33.48 1.63 -37.80
CA ASN A 342 33.39 2.59 -36.68
C ASN A 342 34.43 3.73 -36.74
N GLN A 343 35.51 3.55 -37.50
CA GLN A 343 36.70 4.43 -37.47
C GLN A 343 37.41 4.55 -38.83
N VAL A 344 36.96 3.82 -39.86
CA VAL A 344 37.57 3.93 -41.20
C VAL A 344 36.68 4.79 -42.07
N ILE A 345 37.29 5.72 -42.79
CA ILE A 345 36.64 6.42 -43.91
C ILE A 345 37.24 5.92 -45.21
N VAL A 346 36.44 5.92 -46.27
CA VAL A 346 36.90 5.63 -47.62
C VAL A 346 36.68 6.87 -48.46
N LEU A 347 37.78 7.45 -48.92
CA LEU A 347 37.78 8.50 -49.94
C LEU A 347 37.63 7.82 -51.29
N ARG A 348 36.56 8.10 -52.03
CA ARG A 348 36.30 7.50 -53.33
C ARG A 348 36.90 8.32 -54.45
N GLY A 349 37.37 7.64 -55.49
CA GLY A 349 38.01 8.23 -56.65
C GLY A 349 39.53 8.31 -56.56
N GLU A 350 40.14 8.99 -57.53
CA GLU A 350 41.60 9.18 -57.55
C GLU A 350 42.03 10.24 -56.53
N VAL A 351 42.92 9.81 -55.62
CA VAL A 351 43.64 10.67 -54.68
C VAL A 351 45.07 10.80 -55.18
N ALA A 352 45.55 12.03 -55.32
CA ALA A 352 46.93 12.32 -55.70
C ALA A 352 47.83 12.50 -54.48
N GLU A 353 49.13 12.21 -54.66
CA GLU A 353 50.14 12.52 -53.64
C GLU A 353 50.16 14.04 -53.37
N GLY A 354 50.11 14.42 -52.09
CA GLY A 354 50.05 15.81 -51.64
C GLY A 354 48.64 16.38 -51.41
N ASP A 355 47.59 15.69 -51.86
CA ASP A 355 46.21 16.09 -51.55
C ASP A 355 45.97 16.09 -50.04
N THR A 356 45.41 17.18 -49.49
CA THR A 356 45.08 17.28 -48.07
C THR A 356 43.58 17.24 -47.85
N PHE A 357 43.13 16.43 -46.90
CA PHE A 357 41.72 16.23 -46.57
C PHE A 357 41.47 16.72 -45.16
N GLU A 358 40.41 17.50 -44.97
CA GLU A 358 39.89 17.88 -43.66
C GLU A 358 38.46 17.35 -43.52
N VAL A 359 38.23 16.51 -42.52
CA VAL A 359 36.94 15.84 -42.30
C VAL A 359 36.43 16.14 -40.89
N HIS A 360 35.19 16.61 -40.81
CA HIS A 360 34.51 16.94 -39.57
C HIS A 360 33.54 15.81 -39.21
N PHE A 361 33.68 15.26 -38.01
CA PHE A 361 32.88 14.13 -37.52
C PHE A 361 32.09 14.49 -36.28
N LYS A 362 30.93 13.84 -36.10
CA LYS A 362 30.36 13.64 -34.77
C LYS A 362 30.79 12.30 -34.22
N LEU A 363 31.48 12.33 -33.08
CA LEU A 363 31.87 11.16 -32.32
C LEU A 363 30.90 10.90 -31.18
N GLN A 364 30.78 9.64 -30.80
CA GLN A 364 30.16 9.25 -29.56
C GLN A 364 31.08 9.57 -28.38
N SER A 365 30.68 10.51 -27.52
CA SER A 365 31.50 10.94 -26.38
C SER A 365 31.60 9.86 -25.29
N ASN A 366 30.49 9.20 -24.94
CA ASN A 366 30.43 8.15 -23.92
C ASN A 366 29.24 7.19 -24.11
N ASN A 367 29.17 6.16 -23.27
CA ASN A 367 28.10 5.15 -23.25
C ASN A 367 27.04 5.38 -22.15
N LEU A 368 26.96 6.59 -21.57
CA LEU A 368 26.05 6.84 -20.44
C LEU A 368 24.57 6.76 -20.83
N HIS A 369 24.24 6.92 -22.12
CA HIS A 369 22.89 6.75 -22.65
C HIS A 369 22.38 5.29 -22.52
N LEU A 370 23.27 4.31 -22.37
CA LEU A 370 22.93 2.90 -22.13
C LEU A 370 22.57 2.63 -20.67
N ASN A 371 22.88 3.56 -19.75
CA ASN A 371 22.70 3.35 -18.32
C ASN A 371 21.43 4.04 -17.82
N TYR A 372 20.59 3.29 -17.13
CA TYR A 372 19.38 3.80 -16.51
C TYR A 372 19.42 3.48 -15.01
N GLN A 373 18.93 4.45 -14.24
CA GLN A 373 18.83 4.35 -12.80
C GLN A 373 17.35 4.19 -12.48
N LEU A 374 16.98 3.02 -11.97
CA LEU A 374 15.62 2.76 -11.52
C LEU A 374 15.34 3.52 -10.23
N ALA A 375 14.07 3.90 -10.03
CA ALA A 375 13.64 4.62 -8.84
C ALA A 375 13.82 3.80 -7.55
N MET A 376 13.82 2.46 -7.65
CA MET A 376 13.88 1.57 -6.50
C MET A 376 15.02 0.54 -6.63
N ALA A 377 15.74 0.32 -5.53
CA ALA A 377 16.81 -0.68 -5.39
C ALA A 377 16.85 -1.22 -3.93
N PRO A 378 17.47 -2.36 -3.61
CA PRO A 378 18.17 -3.31 -4.49
C PRO A 378 17.20 -4.10 -5.40
N ILE A 379 17.67 -4.43 -6.60
CA ILE A 379 17.00 -5.27 -7.61
C ILE A 379 17.45 -6.73 -7.45
N VAL A 380 16.52 -7.68 -7.53
CA VAL A 380 16.82 -9.12 -7.48
C VAL A 380 16.56 -9.85 -8.79
N GLU A 381 15.74 -9.27 -9.66
CA GLU A 381 15.42 -9.82 -10.98
C GLU A 381 14.88 -8.72 -11.90
N LEU A 382 15.38 -8.64 -13.13
CA LEU A 382 14.70 -7.95 -14.23
C LEU A 382 13.70 -8.93 -14.83
N VAL A 383 12.41 -8.56 -14.84
CA VAL A 383 11.30 -9.42 -15.29
C VAL A 383 11.03 -9.21 -16.77
N SER A 384 10.84 -7.96 -17.18
CA SER A 384 10.62 -7.60 -18.56
C SER A 384 11.15 -6.20 -18.85
N VAL A 385 11.65 -5.99 -20.06
CA VAL A 385 12.03 -4.67 -20.55
C VAL A 385 11.51 -4.56 -21.96
N VAL A 386 10.66 -3.58 -22.22
CA VAL A 386 10.08 -3.33 -23.54
C VAL A 386 10.32 -1.90 -23.97
N HIS A 387 10.44 -1.69 -25.27
CA HIS A 387 10.52 -0.40 -25.92
C HIS A 387 9.32 -0.19 -26.83
N GLU A 388 8.56 0.87 -26.58
CA GLU A 388 7.57 1.42 -27.51
C GLU A 388 8.18 2.57 -28.32
N ASP A 389 8.36 2.34 -29.62
CA ASP A 389 8.93 3.32 -30.56
C ASP A 389 7.99 4.52 -30.75
N ALA A 390 8.50 5.75 -30.61
CA ALA A 390 7.68 6.96 -30.66
C ALA A 390 7.09 7.28 -32.05
N ALA A 391 7.70 6.78 -33.13
CA ALA A 391 7.24 7.05 -34.49
C ALA A 391 6.19 6.03 -34.95
N THR A 392 6.31 4.78 -34.50
CA THR A 392 5.50 3.67 -35.00
C THR A 392 4.55 3.06 -33.95
N ASN A 393 4.74 3.37 -32.66
CA ASN A 393 4.11 2.71 -31.52
C ASN A 393 4.34 1.18 -31.48
N THR A 394 5.40 0.70 -32.14
CA THR A 394 5.76 -0.72 -32.12
C THR A 394 6.39 -1.05 -30.78
N VAL A 395 5.89 -2.08 -30.11
CA VAL A 395 6.43 -2.57 -28.83
C VAL A 395 7.37 -3.74 -29.07
N THR A 396 8.63 -3.59 -28.69
CA THR A 396 9.68 -4.61 -28.84
C THR A 396 10.26 -4.98 -27.48
N ALA A 397 10.36 -6.27 -27.18
CA ALA A 397 10.92 -6.77 -25.92
C ALA A 397 12.43 -7.05 -26.04
N TYR A 398 13.21 -6.60 -25.07
CA TYR A 398 14.62 -6.93 -24.96
C TYR A 398 14.81 -8.33 -24.36
N GLN A 399 15.83 -9.05 -24.81
CA GLN A 399 16.16 -10.35 -24.24
C GLN A 399 16.85 -10.20 -22.88
N ILE A 400 16.29 -10.80 -21.84
CA ILE A 400 16.89 -10.85 -20.51
C ILE A 400 17.43 -12.27 -20.28
N GLN A 401 18.67 -12.38 -19.82
CA GLN A 401 19.30 -13.66 -19.44
C GLN A 401 19.67 -13.64 -17.96
N ASP A 402 19.69 -14.82 -17.32
CA ASP A 402 20.04 -14.95 -15.90
C ASP A 402 19.30 -13.94 -14.99
N ARG A 403 18.02 -13.69 -15.27
CA ARG A 403 17.18 -12.70 -14.57
C ARG A 403 17.73 -11.27 -14.61
N GLY A 404 18.59 -10.97 -15.59
CA GLY A 404 19.30 -9.70 -15.71
C GLY A 404 20.40 -9.51 -14.66
N MET A 405 20.75 -10.53 -13.89
CA MET A 405 21.69 -10.39 -12.76
C MET A 405 23.14 -10.64 -13.15
N ARG A 406 23.39 -11.16 -14.35
CA ARG A 406 24.73 -11.37 -14.88
C ARG A 406 25.12 -10.23 -15.81
N ILE A 407 26.14 -9.47 -15.42
CA ILE A 407 26.66 -8.35 -16.21
C ILE A 407 27.07 -8.84 -17.60
N GLY A 408 26.57 -8.16 -18.64
CA GLY A 408 26.84 -8.45 -20.04
C GLY A 408 26.07 -9.65 -20.63
N SER A 409 25.09 -10.21 -19.92
CA SER A 409 24.28 -11.33 -20.42
C SER A 409 22.93 -10.86 -20.94
N GLY A 410 22.60 -11.20 -22.19
CA GLY A 410 21.40 -10.73 -22.87
C GLY A 410 21.51 -9.28 -23.37
N ASP A 411 20.38 -8.68 -23.69
CA ASP A 411 20.28 -7.32 -24.22
C ASP A 411 20.26 -6.26 -23.10
N VAL A 412 19.92 -6.66 -21.87
CA VAL A 412 19.82 -5.76 -20.71
C VAL A 412 20.14 -6.52 -19.42
N TRP A 413 20.92 -5.88 -18.55
CA TRP A 413 21.34 -6.45 -17.26
C TRP A 413 21.50 -5.36 -16.19
N MET A 414 21.56 -5.79 -14.93
CA MET A 414 21.87 -4.95 -13.79
C MET A 414 23.39 -4.77 -13.70
N MET A 415 23.89 -3.56 -13.98
CA MET A 415 25.28 -3.19 -13.73
C MET A 415 25.55 -3.09 -12.22
N ASN A 416 24.60 -2.53 -11.48
CA ASN A 416 24.64 -2.48 -10.02
C ASN A 416 23.23 -2.68 -9.47
N ALA A 417 22.92 -3.92 -9.11
CA ALA A 417 21.65 -4.31 -8.53
C ALA A 417 21.31 -3.55 -7.25
N ASN A 418 22.31 -3.27 -6.40
CA ASN A 418 22.12 -2.58 -5.12
C ASN A 418 21.78 -1.10 -5.27
N ALA A 419 22.36 -0.46 -6.29
CA ALA A 419 22.06 0.91 -6.63
C ALA A 419 20.84 1.04 -7.55
N GLY A 420 20.42 -0.03 -8.25
CA GLY A 420 19.34 0.04 -9.25
C GLY A 420 19.82 0.52 -10.62
N VAL A 421 21.11 0.37 -10.91
CA VAL A 421 21.70 0.75 -12.20
C VAL A 421 21.59 -0.44 -13.15
N LEU A 422 20.78 -0.28 -14.19
CA LEU A 422 20.75 -1.20 -15.33
C LEU A 422 21.55 -0.64 -16.51
N GLN A 423 21.98 -1.54 -17.38
CA GLN A 423 22.69 -1.22 -18.60
C GLN A 423 22.13 -2.03 -19.76
N PHE A 424 21.93 -1.37 -20.88
CA PHE A 424 21.59 -2.00 -22.15
C PHE A 424 22.85 -2.38 -22.92
N SER A 425 22.77 -3.47 -23.69
CA SER A 425 23.73 -3.78 -24.74
C SER A 425 23.76 -2.64 -25.75
N SER A 426 24.94 -2.28 -26.22
CA SER A 426 25.10 -1.38 -27.36
C SER A 426 24.59 -1.99 -28.67
N ASP A 427 24.47 -3.32 -28.70
CA ASP A 427 24.01 -4.10 -29.85
C ASP A 427 23.05 -5.21 -29.35
N PRO A 428 21.75 -4.89 -29.17
CA PRO A 428 20.78 -5.86 -28.69
C PRO A 428 20.45 -6.90 -29.77
N SER A 429 20.37 -8.16 -29.37
CA SER A 429 20.09 -9.29 -30.25
C SER A 429 18.63 -9.40 -30.68
N ASN A 430 17.70 -8.96 -29.84
CA ASN A 430 16.25 -9.02 -30.11
C ASN A 430 15.57 -7.66 -29.93
N GLY A 431 16.06 -6.83 -29.01
CA GLY A 431 15.61 -5.45 -28.84
C GLY A 431 16.05 -4.51 -29.97
N VAL A 432 15.54 -3.28 -29.98
CA VAL A 432 16.06 -2.20 -30.83
C VAL A 432 17.13 -1.41 -30.07
N PRO A 433 18.01 -0.64 -30.73
CA PRO A 433 18.96 0.22 -30.03
C PRO A 433 18.24 1.15 -29.04
N VAL A 434 18.70 1.20 -27.79
CA VAL A 434 17.98 1.91 -26.70
C VAL A 434 17.88 3.43 -26.93
N HIS A 435 18.70 3.98 -27.82
CA HIS A 435 18.67 5.39 -28.22
C HIS A 435 17.66 5.68 -29.33
N THR A 436 17.00 4.66 -29.90
CA THR A 436 15.84 4.86 -30.78
C THR A 436 14.77 5.63 -29.99
N PRO A 437 14.20 6.73 -30.51
CA PRO A 437 13.26 7.55 -29.74
C PRO A 437 12.01 6.78 -29.31
N GLY A 438 11.69 6.80 -28.02
CA GLY A 438 10.50 6.11 -27.51
C GLY A 438 10.38 6.10 -25.99
N GLN A 439 9.58 5.15 -25.51
CA GLN A 439 9.38 4.87 -24.08
C GLN A 439 9.89 3.47 -23.74
N LEU A 440 10.66 3.38 -22.65
CA LEU A 440 11.04 2.12 -22.04
C LEU A 440 10.07 1.83 -20.90
N THR A 441 9.49 0.63 -20.92
CA THR A 441 8.75 0.10 -19.78
C THR A 441 9.55 -1.05 -19.19
N ILE A 442 9.91 -0.91 -17.92
CA ILE A 442 10.79 -1.83 -17.21
C ILE A 442 10.00 -2.43 -16.05
N GLU A 443 9.84 -3.74 -16.09
CA GLU A 443 9.28 -4.52 -15.01
C GLU A 443 10.40 -5.25 -14.28
N TYR A 444 10.50 -5.04 -12.97
CA TYR A 444 11.59 -5.60 -12.16
C TYR A 444 11.11 -6.00 -10.77
N LYS A 445 11.77 -7.00 -10.18
CA LYS A 445 11.60 -7.34 -8.78
C LYS A 445 12.70 -6.65 -7.99
N VAL A 446 12.28 -5.78 -7.08
CA VAL A 446 13.12 -5.43 -5.93
C VAL A 446 13.16 -6.60 -4.95
N ASN A 447 14.12 -6.63 -4.02
CA ASN A 447 14.20 -7.65 -2.97
C ASN A 447 12.85 -7.77 -2.24
N SER A 448 12.00 -8.70 -2.69
CA SER A 448 10.59 -8.72 -2.33
C SER A 448 10.08 -9.99 -1.66
N GLY A 449 10.94 -10.99 -1.51
CA GLY A 449 10.70 -12.26 -0.81
C GLY A 449 9.24 -12.64 -0.64
N THR A 450 8.84 -12.78 0.62
CA THR A 450 7.48 -13.02 1.05
C THR A 450 6.88 -11.71 1.57
N VAL A 451 5.71 -11.33 1.08
CA VAL A 451 4.96 -10.17 1.57
C VAL A 451 4.04 -10.63 2.69
N VAL A 452 4.13 -9.98 3.85
CA VAL A 452 3.18 -10.14 4.97
C VAL A 452 2.30 -8.90 5.04
N LYS A 453 0.99 -9.07 4.93
CA LYS A 453 0.01 -7.96 4.94
C LYS A 453 -0.79 -7.91 6.24
N PHE A 454 -1.01 -6.69 6.72
CA PHE A 454 -1.81 -6.34 7.88
C PHE A 454 -2.86 -5.32 7.45
N THR A 455 -4.13 -5.59 7.69
CA THR A 455 -5.23 -4.71 7.28
C THR A 455 -6.02 -4.27 8.49
N ALA A 456 -6.28 -2.98 8.66
CA ALA A 456 -7.23 -2.48 9.65
C ALA A 456 -8.33 -1.71 8.95
N ASP A 457 -9.57 -1.96 9.37
CA ASP A 457 -10.75 -1.29 8.81
C ASP A 457 -11.34 -0.33 9.85
N PHE A 458 -11.55 0.93 9.44
CA PHE A 458 -12.05 2.02 10.27
C PHE A 458 -13.45 2.39 9.78
N PRO A 459 -14.51 1.91 10.45
CA PRO A 459 -15.88 2.09 9.99
C PRO A 459 -16.28 3.58 9.94
N LYS A 460 -17.45 3.83 9.34
CA LYS A 460 -18.11 5.15 9.41
C LYS A 460 -18.18 5.58 10.88
N GLY A 461 -17.83 6.83 11.17
CA GLY A 461 -17.80 7.36 12.55
C GLY A 461 -16.48 7.22 13.35
N VAL A 462 -15.43 6.56 12.84
CA VAL A 462 -14.12 6.43 13.53
C VAL A 462 -12.96 6.97 12.68
N PRO A 463 -12.09 7.89 13.14
CA PRO A 463 -12.31 9.01 14.05
C PRO A 463 -12.86 10.22 13.28
N GLY A 464 -13.96 10.76 13.81
CA GLY A 464 -14.58 12.02 13.38
C GLY A 464 -13.84 13.27 13.91
N PRO A 465 -14.52 14.43 13.97
CA PRO A 465 -13.90 15.71 14.36
C PRO A 465 -13.19 15.63 15.72
N VAL A 466 -12.03 16.27 15.80
CA VAL A 466 -11.19 16.28 17.00
C VAL A 466 -11.66 17.44 17.87
N THR A 467 -11.97 17.14 19.13
CA THR A 467 -12.24 18.21 20.10
C THR A 467 -10.90 18.73 20.61
N LEU A 468 -10.59 19.98 20.27
CA LEU A 468 -9.38 20.67 20.74
C LEU A 468 -9.77 21.84 21.63
N GLU A 469 -8.92 22.17 22.59
CA GLU A 469 -9.03 23.39 23.40
C GLU A 469 -8.38 24.56 22.67
N LYS A 470 -9.00 25.74 22.77
CA LYS A 470 -8.49 27.00 22.23
C LYS A 470 -8.86 28.15 23.16
N THR A 471 -7.97 29.13 23.26
CA THR A 471 -8.27 30.40 23.91
C THR A 471 -8.31 31.53 22.89
N ASP A 472 -9.47 32.16 22.73
CA ASP A 472 -9.59 33.43 22.00
C ASP A 472 -9.51 34.60 22.98
N SER A 473 -8.76 35.65 22.63
CA SER A 473 -8.60 36.85 23.44
C SER A 473 -9.05 38.09 22.68
N PHE A 474 -9.86 38.91 23.34
CA PHE A 474 -10.48 40.10 22.78
C PHE A 474 -10.15 41.31 23.65
N THR A 475 -9.74 42.42 23.05
CA THR A 475 -9.66 43.71 23.74
C THR A 475 -10.93 44.48 23.44
N SER A 476 -11.80 44.66 24.43
CA SER A 476 -13.10 45.28 24.25
C SER A 476 -13.01 46.80 24.13
N LEU A 477 -13.82 47.40 23.27
CA LEU A 477 -14.09 48.83 23.21
C LEU A 477 -15.40 49.20 23.95
N GLY A 478 -15.95 48.26 24.73
CA GLY A 478 -17.24 48.37 25.42
C GLY A 478 -18.33 47.46 24.85
N GLU A 479 -18.01 46.64 23.86
CA GLU A 479 -18.89 45.56 23.41
C GLU A 479 -18.99 44.43 24.46
N THR A 480 -20.19 43.85 24.54
CA THR A 480 -20.53 42.77 25.48
C THR A 480 -20.65 41.41 24.78
N THR A 481 -20.58 41.36 23.45
CA THR A 481 -20.70 40.13 22.64
C THR A 481 -19.42 39.90 21.85
N PHE A 482 -18.82 38.73 21.99
CA PHE A 482 -17.58 38.34 21.31
C PHE A 482 -17.83 37.18 20.35
N ILE A 483 -17.32 37.31 19.13
CA ILE A 483 -17.40 36.27 18.10
C ILE A 483 -16.17 35.39 18.23
N LEU A 484 -16.40 34.13 18.56
CA LEU A 484 -15.38 33.10 18.64
C LEU A 484 -14.92 32.72 17.24
N SER A 485 -13.64 32.41 17.13
CA SER A 485 -12.99 32.03 15.88
C SER A 485 -13.44 30.65 15.36
N ASP A 486 -13.96 29.80 16.24
CA ASP A 486 -14.46 28.47 15.95
C ASP A 486 -15.77 28.21 16.73
N VAL A 487 -16.62 27.31 16.23
CA VAL A 487 -17.88 26.92 16.90
C VAL A 487 -17.57 26.08 18.13
N VAL A 488 -18.09 26.50 19.29
CA VAL A 488 -17.96 25.75 20.55
C VAL A 488 -18.65 24.40 20.43
N ASN A 489 -17.93 23.34 20.79
CA ASN A 489 -18.42 21.97 20.75
C ASN A 489 -19.41 21.72 21.88
N LYS A 490 -20.28 20.70 21.72
CA LYS A 490 -21.24 20.30 22.74
C LYS A 490 -20.88 18.94 23.34
N ASP A 491 -21.20 18.73 24.61
CA ASP A 491 -21.15 17.41 25.24
C ASP A 491 -22.31 16.50 24.76
N GLY A 492 -22.32 15.25 25.22
CA GLY A 492 -23.37 14.28 24.89
C GLY A 492 -24.77 14.63 25.41
N GLU A 493 -24.87 15.65 26.28
CA GLU A 493 -26.12 16.17 26.84
C GLU A 493 -26.59 17.44 26.11
N GLY A 494 -25.77 17.98 25.19
CA GLY A 494 -26.05 19.16 24.39
C GLY A 494 -25.59 20.48 24.99
N ASN A 495 -24.82 20.47 26.10
CA ASN A 495 -24.24 21.68 26.69
C ASN A 495 -22.97 22.10 25.97
N PHE A 496 -22.71 23.40 25.87
CA PHE A 496 -21.47 23.91 25.29
C PHE A 496 -20.27 23.68 26.20
N LEU A 497 -19.17 23.18 25.64
CA LEU A 497 -17.91 22.90 26.35
C LEU A 497 -17.03 24.15 26.44
N ILE A 498 -17.31 25.02 27.42
CA ILE A 498 -16.47 26.16 27.80
C ILE A 498 -15.66 25.81 29.05
N GLU A 499 -14.34 25.95 28.99
CA GLU A 499 -13.44 25.66 30.12
C GLU A 499 -13.30 26.88 31.04
N SER A 500 -13.17 28.08 30.46
CA SER A 500 -13.13 29.33 31.24
C SER A 500 -13.47 30.55 30.40
N VAL A 501 -14.02 31.58 31.06
CA VAL A 501 -14.15 32.93 30.53
C VAL A 501 -13.60 33.87 31.60
N THR A 502 -12.56 34.62 31.25
CA THR A 502 -11.93 35.55 32.17
C THR A 502 -11.90 36.97 31.61
N ARG A 503 -12.09 37.95 32.48
CA ARG A 503 -11.83 39.37 32.22
C ARG A 503 -10.60 39.78 33.00
N ASN A 504 -9.57 40.23 32.29
CA ASN A 504 -8.29 40.64 32.90
C ASN A 504 -7.72 39.57 33.87
N GLY A 505 -7.98 38.28 33.58
CA GLY A 505 -7.55 37.14 34.41
C GLY A 505 -8.48 36.76 35.58
N VAL A 506 -9.68 37.36 35.69
CA VAL A 506 -10.69 37.03 36.71
C VAL A 506 -11.89 36.35 36.05
N ASP A 507 -12.39 35.26 36.63
CA ASP A 507 -13.54 34.51 36.09
C ASP A 507 -14.81 35.36 36.01
N GLU A 508 -15.56 35.18 34.91
CA GLU A 508 -16.77 35.92 34.61
C GLU A 508 -17.99 35.00 34.42
N THR A 509 -19.17 35.56 34.65
CA THR A 509 -20.43 34.94 34.21
C THR A 509 -20.67 35.25 32.74
N PHE A 510 -21.10 34.26 31.98
CA PHE A 510 -21.26 34.38 30.53
C PHE A 510 -22.50 33.63 30.03
N THR A 511 -22.93 33.97 28.81
CA THR A 511 -23.96 33.21 28.07
C THR A 511 -23.44 32.87 26.68
N VAL A 512 -23.51 31.59 26.30
CA VAL A 512 -23.16 31.15 24.93
C VAL A 512 -24.40 31.16 24.06
N HIS A 513 -24.29 31.73 22.86
CA HIS A 513 -25.40 31.77 21.90
C HIS A 513 -25.73 30.38 21.35
N PRO A 514 -26.99 30.12 20.92
CA PRO A 514 -27.40 28.81 20.42
C PRO A 514 -26.60 28.27 19.23
N ASP A 515 -25.97 29.16 18.45
CA ASP A 515 -25.11 28.82 17.32
C ASP A 515 -23.68 28.42 17.72
N GLY A 516 -23.29 28.61 18.98
CA GLY A 516 -21.98 28.28 19.51
C GLY A 516 -20.83 29.14 18.98
N THR A 517 -21.11 30.18 18.20
CA THR A 517 -20.08 31.07 17.63
C THR A 517 -19.89 32.35 18.42
N ARG A 518 -20.75 32.61 19.40
CA ARG A 518 -20.82 33.88 20.11
C ARG A 518 -20.99 33.67 21.60
N ILE A 519 -20.36 34.57 22.37
CA ILE A 519 -20.45 34.60 23.83
C ILE A 519 -20.73 36.02 24.32
N ASP A 520 -21.65 36.14 25.26
CA ASP A 520 -22.01 37.39 25.92
C ASP A 520 -21.40 37.44 27.32
N VAL A 521 -20.79 38.58 27.66
CA VAL A 521 -20.25 38.90 28.98
C VAL A 521 -20.80 40.27 29.39
N ASP A 522 -21.40 40.36 30.57
CA ASP A 522 -22.08 41.57 31.03
C ASP A 522 -21.10 42.66 31.49
N ASN A 523 -21.52 43.92 31.38
CA ASN A 523 -20.81 45.09 31.95
C ASN A 523 -19.35 45.25 31.51
N VAL A 524 -19.01 44.91 30.26
CA VAL A 524 -17.63 45.06 29.73
C VAL A 524 -17.32 46.54 29.47
N ALA A 525 -16.16 47.00 29.95
CA ALA A 525 -15.68 48.36 29.73
C ALA A 525 -14.63 48.42 28.61
N SER A 526 -14.48 49.60 28.00
CA SER A 526 -13.41 49.83 27.03
C SER A 526 -12.05 49.63 27.69
N GLY A 527 -11.22 48.76 27.11
CA GLY A 527 -9.90 48.38 27.59
C GLY A 527 -9.85 47.04 28.35
N ASP A 528 -10.99 46.42 28.65
CA ASP A 528 -11.04 45.07 29.22
C ASP A 528 -10.50 44.03 28.23
N ILE A 529 -9.76 43.04 28.73
CA ILE A 529 -9.33 41.87 27.97
C ILE A 529 -10.19 40.69 28.36
N ILE A 530 -10.99 40.19 27.43
CA ILE A 530 -11.80 38.99 27.59
C ILE A 530 -11.07 37.81 26.96
N ALA A 531 -10.75 36.79 27.75
CA ALA A 531 -10.16 35.54 27.27
C ALA A 531 -11.15 34.39 27.48
N VAL A 532 -11.49 33.70 26.39
CA VAL A 532 -12.46 32.61 26.36
C VAL A 532 -11.74 31.34 25.98
N THR A 533 -11.63 30.39 26.90
CA THR A 533 -11.07 29.06 26.66
C THR A 533 -12.21 28.07 26.46
N PHE A 534 -12.26 27.45 25.30
CA PHE A 534 -13.35 26.56 24.90
C PHE A 534 -12.85 25.39 24.08
N LYS A 535 -13.67 24.34 24.04
CA LYS A 535 -13.45 23.19 23.18
C LYS A 535 -14.20 23.36 21.87
N TYR A 536 -13.53 23.13 20.74
CA TYR A 536 -14.14 23.19 19.41
C TYR A 536 -13.87 21.91 18.64
N SER A 537 -14.80 21.56 17.76
CA SER A 537 -14.62 20.46 16.81
C SER A 537 -13.80 20.96 15.63
N LYS A 538 -12.51 20.63 15.59
CA LYS A 538 -11.74 20.80 14.37
C LYS A 538 -12.28 19.81 13.34
N LYS A 539 -13.01 20.32 12.34
CA LYS A 539 -13.43 19.53 11.17
C LYS A 539 -12.20 18.79 10.63
N ALA A 540 -12.38 17.53 10.23
CA ALA A 540 -11.35 16.56 9.80
C ALA A 540 -10.54 16.96 8.55
N HIS A 541 -10.37 18.25 8.29
CA HIS A 541 -9.51 18.82 7.28
C HIS A 541 -8.06 18.76 7.76
N ASN A 542 -7.50 17.58 8.07
CA ASN A 542 -6.04 17.41 8.13
C ASN A 542 -5.55 15.96 8.22
N ILE A 543 -4.45 15.73 7.48
CA ILE A 543 -3.57 14.56 7.32
C ILE A 543 -3.58 13.54 8.49
N TYR A 544 -3.84 12.27 8.17
CA TYR A 544 -3.68 11.15 9.10
C TYR A 544 -2.24 10.65 9.18
N GLN A 545 -1.71 10.55 10.40
CA GLN A 545 -0.59 9.68 10.75
C GLN A 545 -1.14 8.28 11.05
N VAL A 546 -0.45 7.23 10.60
CA VAL A 546 -0.80 5.84 10.90
C VAL A 546 0.32 5.25 11.75
N ALA A 547 -0.02 4.41 12.72
CA ALA A 547 0.97 3.59 13.41
C ALA A 547 0.38 2.23 13.77
N MET A 548 1.22 1.22 13.95
CA MET A 548 0.83 -0.05 14.54
C MET A 548 1.24 -0.10 16.00
N PHE A 549 0.47 -0.84 16.77
CA PHE A 549 0.62 -0.95 18.21
C PHE A 549 0.50 -2.42 18.62
N ASP A 550 1.30 -2.81 19.60
CA ASP A 550 1.21 -4.12 20.23
C ASP A 550 -0.01 -4.26 21.16
N GLU A 551 -0.55 -3.15 21.69
CA GLU A 551 -1.65 -3.14 22.66
C GLU A 551 -2.63 -1.98 22.44
N LYS A 552 -3.85 -2.10 23.00
CA LYS A 552 -4.90 -1.06 22.93
C LYS A 552 -4.58 0.13 23.82
N ASP A 553 -3.94 -0.10 24.97
CA ASP A 553 -3.60 0.94 25.94
C ASP A 553 -2.43 1.80 25.44
N SER A 554 -2.64 3.10 25.31
CA SER A 554 -1.62 4.06 24.89
C SER A 554 -0.52 4.28 25.92
N THR A 555 -0.75 3.93 27.19
CA THR A 555 0.18 4.14 28.29
C THR A 555 1.34 3.13 28.27
N ASN A 556 1.10 1.91 27.82
CA ASN A 556 2.11 0.84 27.88
C ASN A 556 2.46 0.25 26.51
N SER A 557 1.69 0.59 25.47
CA SER A 557 1.94 0.08 24.13
C SER A 557 3.21 0.67 23.51
N LYS A 558 3.93 -0.19 22.79
CA LYS A 558 5.02 0.19 21.89
C LYS A 558 4.44 0.52 20.51
N MET A 559 4.73 1.73 20.06
CA MET A 559 4.38 2.17 18.71
C MET A 559 5.40 1.69 17.68
N PHE A 560 4.89 1.22 16.54
CA PHE A 560 5.59 1.11 15.28
C PHE A 560 5.01 2.15 14.30
N ASN A 561 5.70 3.26 14.09
CA ASN A 561 5.18 4.38 13.31
C ASN A 561 5.16 4.08 11.80
N ILE A 562 4.05 4.40 11.14
CA ILE A 562 3.82 4.15 9.71
C ILE A 562 3.38 5.46 9.06
N SER A 563 4.34 6.29 8.71
CA SER A 563 4.03 7.63 8.20
C SER A 563 4.14 7.73 6.68
N GLY A 564 3.29 8.58 6.08
CA GLY A 564 3.55 9.13 4.74
C GLY A 564 2.42 9.09 3.72
N ILE A 565 1.25 8.56 4.07
CA ILE A 565 0.08 8.55 3.16
C ILE A 565 -0.70 9.89 3.15
N GLY A 566 -0.39 10.84 4.02
CA GLY A 566 -1.04 12.17 4.04
C GLY A 566 -0.90 13.01 2.76
N PRO A 567 -1.79 14.00 2.49
CA PRO A 567 -3.11 14.26 3.10
C PRO A 567 -4.21 13.37 2.52
N VAL A 568 -5.14 12.94 3.37
CA VAL A 568 -6.41 12.30 2.99
C VAL A 568 -7.50 12.85 3.91
N THR A 569 -8.61 13.30 3.34
CA THR A 569 -9.78 13.80 4.07
C THR A 569 -10.81 12.69 4.13
N LYS A 570 -11.29 12.34 5.34
CA LYS A 570 -12.37 11.38 5.54
C LYS A 570 -13.65 12.13 5.94
N ASP A 571 -14.77 11.77 5.31
CA ASP A 571 -16.11 12.22 5.71
C ASP A 571 -16.67 11.31 6.81
N GLU A 572 -17.51 11.83 7.72
CA GLU A 572 -18.11 11.04 8.80
C GLU A 572 -18.90 9.82 8.29
N ASN A 573 -19.45 9.91 7.07
CA ASN A 573 -20.25 8.87 6.43
C ASN A 573 -19.41 7.89 5.60
N THR A 574 -18.09 8.03 5.58
CA THR A 574 -17.18 7.14 4.82
C THR A 574 -16.42 6.23 5.78
N GLY A 575 -16.10 5.01 5.36
CA GLY A 575 -15.14 4.12 6.01
C GLY A 575 -13.73 4.34 5.44
N MET A 576 -12.72 3.87 6.16
CA MET A 576 -11.33 3.92 5.72
C MET A 576 -10.64 2.60 6.02
N ARG A 577 -9.99 1.99 5.04
CA ARG A 577 -9.19 0.79 5.21
C ARG A 577 -7.73 1.12 5.01
N ILE A 578 -6.89 0.69 5.95
CA ILE A 578 -5.44 0.81 5.84
C ILE A 578 -4.84 -0.59 5.74
N THR A 579 -4.08 -0.83 4.68
CA THR A 579 -3.27 -2.04 4.50
C THR A 579 -1.81 -1.68 4.62
N TRP A 580 -1.10 -2.28 5.56
CA TRP A 580 0.36 -2.26 5.60
C TRP A 580 0.91 -3.61 5.16
N SER A 581 2.03 -3.60 4.47
CA SER A 581 2.68 -4.79 3.97
C SER A 581 4.19 -4.68 4.19
N VAL A 582 4.79 -5.75 4.69
CA VAL A 582 6.24 -5.91 4.81
C VAL A 582 6.71 -6.94 3.82
N THR A 583 7.81 -6.63 3.19
CA THR A 583 8.39 -7.38 2.10
C THR A 583 9.84 -7.68 2.47
N PHE A 584 10.24 -8.94 2.51
CA PHE A 584 11.55 -9.38 3.03
C PHE A 584 12.62 -9.60 1.96
#